data_AF-A0A7D3WTK0-F1
#
_entry.id   AF-A0A7D3WTK0-F1
#
_cell.length_a   1.000
_cell.length_b   1.000
_cell.length_c   1.000
_cell.angle_alpha   90.00
_cell.angle_beta   90.00
_cell.angle_gamma   90.00
#
_symmetry.space_group_name_H-M   'P 1'
#
loop_
_entity.id
_entity.type
_entity.pdbx_description
1 polymer ?
#
loop_
_entity_poly.entity_id
_entity_poly.type
_entity_poly.pdbx_seq_one_letter_code
_entity_poly.pdbx_strand_id
1 'polypeptide(L)'
;MTPATPADKKEEAAETKGPTHASELVARKTDVGIAAVIGNSGTDKYLALHKTAPVGTIMQVKNQMNGQSVYVRVIGPLPDTGENENILVRLSPRAVQKLGTTDAKFRVETSYVP
;
A
#
# COMPACT_ATOMS: atom_id res chain seq x y z
N MET A 1 -36.63 -3.92 -43.69
CA MET A 1 -36.46 -3.49 -42.29
C MET A 1 -35.21 -4.16 -41.76
N THR A 2 -34.22 -3.36 -41.38
CA THR A 2 -32.88 -3.78 -40.96
C THR A 2 -32.90 -4.49 -39.60
N PRO A 3 -31.96 -5.43 -39.36
CA PRO A 3 -31.94 -6.30 -38.18
C PRO A 3 -31.37 -5.59 -36.94
N ALA A 4 -31.78 -6.07 -35.77
CA ALA A 4 -31.25 -5.66 -34.47
C ALA A 4 -29.86 -6.25 -34.21
N THR A 5 -28.98 -5.46 -33.60
CA THR A 5 -27.78 -5.93 -32.89
C THR A 5 -27.65 -5.14 -31.57
N PRO A 6 -27.37 -5.81 -30.44
CA PRO A 6 -27.28 -5.23 -29.08
C PRO A 6 -25.85 -4.85 -28.69
N ALA A 7 -25.65 -3.83 -27.84
CA ALA A 7 -24.45 -3.66 -26.99
C ALA A 7 -24.55 -2.48 -25.99
N ASP A 8 -24.38 -2.82 -24.71
CA ASP A 8 -23.50 -2.20 -23.71
C ASP A 8 -23.59 -0.69 -23.36
N LYS A 9 -23.96 -0.40 -22.11
CA LYS A 9 -23.32 0.69 -21.33
C LYS A 9 -23.38 0.47 -19.82
N LYS A 10 -22.40 -0.28 -19.34
CA LYS A 10 -21.49 0.02 -18.23
C LYS A 10 -21.89 1.11 -17.20
N GLU A 11 -22.10 0.62 -15.97
CA GLU A 11 -21.46 1.04 -14.71
C GLU A 11 -21.70 2.47 -14.21
N GLU A 12 -22.53 2.57 -13.18
CA GLU A 12 -22.72 3.75 -12.35
C GLU A 12 -22.24 3.48 -10.91
N ALA A 13 -21.69 4.54 -10.31
CA ALA A 13 -21.42 4.78 -8.89
C ALA A 13 -20.16 4.17 -8.24
N ALA A 14 -19.12 5.02 -8.09
CA ALA A 14 -18.88 5.69 -6.80
C ALA A 14 -17.77 6.75 -6.91
N GLU A 15 -18.18 8.01 -6.90
CA GLU A 15 -17.35 9.16 -6.60
C GLU A 15 -16.96 9.12 -5.11
N THR A 16 -15.68 9.26 -4.79
CA THR A 16 -15.27 9.79 -3.47
C THR A 16 -14.15 10.78 -3.67
N LYS A 17 -14.48 12.04 -3.44
CA LYS A 17 -13.63 13.22 -3.49
C LYS A 17 -12.35 13.02 -2.66
N GLY A 18 -11.21 12.87 -3.34
CA GLY A 18 -9.90 13.24 -2.81
C GLY A 18 -9.57 14.67 -3.30
N PRO A 19 -8.82 15.49 -2.53
CA PRO A 19 -8.70 16.91 -2.80
C PRO A 19 -8.01 17.15 -4.14
N THR A 20 -8.78 17.70 -5.07
CA THR A 20 -8.33 18.54 -6.17
C THR A 20 -7.56 19.74 -5.59
N HIS A 21 -6.38 20.06 -6.16
CA HIS A 21 -5.64 21.36 -6.13
C HIS A 21 -4.16 21.43 -5.70
N ALA A 22 -3.39 20.34 -5.52
CA ALA A 22 -1.93 20.49 -5.24
C ALA A 22 -1.00 19.42 -5.85
N SER A 23 -1.42 18.75 -6.92
CA SER A 23 -0.70 17.56 -7.45
C SER A 23 0.12 17.83 -8.71
N GLU A 24 0.17 19.06 -9.20
CA GLU A 24 1.08 19.46 -10.27
C GLU A 24 2.53 19.48 -9.74
N LEU A 25 3.15 18.29 -9.63
CA LEU A 25 4.58 17.99 -9.88
C LEU A 25 5.14 16.75 -9.17
N VAL A 26 4.37 16.00 -8.37
CA VAL A 26 4.86 14.72 -7.84
C VAL A 26 3.96 13.55 -8.23
N ALA A 27 4.48 12.72 -9.14
CA ALA A 27 3.89 11.45 -9.49
C ALA A 27 3.84 10.57 -8.23
N ARG A 28 2.65 10.46 -7.61
CA ARG A 28 2.43 9.48 -6.54
C ARG A 28 2.76 8.10 -7.09
N LYS A 29 3.59 7.35 -6.38
CA LYS A 29 3.95 5.99 -6.74
C LYS A 29 3.10 5.03 -5.92
N THR A 30 2.39 4.16 -6.62
CA THR A 30 1.55 3.12 -6.03
C THR A 30 2.13 1.76 -6.39
N ASP A 31 2.31 0.89 -5.42
CA ASP A 31 2.90 -0.43 -5.61
C ASP A 31 2.13 -1.47 -4.79
N VAL A 32 1.83 -2.62 -5.39
CA VAL A 32 1.04 -3.69 -4.78
C VAL A 32 1.94 -4.91 -4.58
N GLY A 33 2.03 -5.38 -3.35
CA GLY A 33 2.92 -6.50 -3.03
C GLY A 33 2.58 -7.19 -1.72
N ILE A 34 3.48 -8.05 -1.26
CA ILE A 34 3.35 -8.71 0.04
C ILE A 34 4.04 -7.84 1.10
N ALA A 35 3.31 -7.51 2.14
CA ALA A 35 3.87 -6.99 3.38
C ALA A 35 4.24 -8.15 4.31
N ALA A 36 5.28 -7.95 5.11
CA ALA A 36 5.60 -8.84 6.21
C ALA A 36 5.82 -8.09 7.53
N VAL A 37 5.70 -8.80 8.65
CA VAL A 37 5.99 -8.25 9.97
C VAL A 37 7.51 -8.17 10.23
N ILE A 38 7.94 -7.08 10.88
CA ILE A 38 9.27 -6.99 11.47
C ILE A 38 9.24 -7.71 12.82
N GLY A 39 9.84 -8.89 12.89
CA GLY A 39 9.85 -9.73 14.10
C GLY A 39 10.65 -9.15 15.27
N ASN A 40 11.55 -8.18 15.03
CA ASN A 40 12.44 -7.61 16.04
C ASN A 40 12.24 -6.10 16.28
N SER A 41 11.09 -5.55 15.89
CA SER A 41 10.75 -4.14 16.18
C SER A 41 9.66 -4.06 17.23
N GLY A 42 10.04 -4.17 18.51
CA GLY A 42 9.16 -3.93 19.65
C GLY A 42 8.83 -2.45 19.89
N THR A 43 9.01 -1.59 18.89
CA THR A 43 8.79 -0.14 19.02
C THR A 43 7.31 0.19 18.81
N ASP A 44 6.76 1.10 19.62
CA ASP A 44 5.39 1.59 19.44
C ASP A 44 5.19 2.52 18.22
N LYS A 45 6.24 2.71 17.42
CA LYS A 45 6.25 3.59 16.24
C LYS A 45 5.78 2.84 15.00
N TYR A 46 5.14 3.59 14.09
CA TYR A 46 4.70 3.13 12.78
C TYR A 46 5.84 3.23 11.78
N LEU A 47 6.66 2.18 11.71
CA LEU A 47 7.87 2.13 10.91
C LEU A 47 7.73 1.10 9.79
N ALA A 48 8.35 1.39 8.65
CA ALA A 48 8.39 0.51 7.49
C ALA A 48 9.79 0.40 6.90
N LEU A 49 10.12 -0.78 6.40
CA LEU A 49 11.29 -1.03 5.56
C LEU A 49 10.79 -1.31 4.15
N HIS A 50 11.26 -0.56 3.15
CA HIS A 50 10.80 -0.67 1.78
C HIS A 50 11.97 -0.77 0.83
N LYS A 51 11.89 -1.61 -0.21
CA LYS A 51 13.01 -1.78 -1.16
C LYS A 51 13.34 -0.53 -1.96
N THR A 52 12.31 0.13 -2.50
CA THR A 52 12.47 1.21 -3.49
C THR A 52 12.16 2.61 -2.97
N ALA A 53 11.62 2.74 -1.75
CA ALA A 53 11.17 4.03 -1.25
C ALA A 53 12.28 4.69 -0.42
N PRO A 54 12.49 6.01 -0.55
CA PRO A 54 13.53 6.71 0.20
C PRO A 54 13.22 6.72 1.70
N VAL A 55 14.28 6.68 2.50
CA VAL A 55 14.18 6.80 3.97
C VAL A 55 13.65 8.18 4.34
N GLY A 56 12.71 8.22 5.26
CA GLY A 56 12.03 9.45 5.69
C GLY A 56 10.68 9.69 5.01
N THR A 57 10.38 8.99 3.92
CA THR A 57 9.11 9.09 3.22
C THR A 57 7.96 8.57 4.08
N ILE A 58 6.83 9.28 4.05
CA ILE A 58 5.58 8.80 4.61
C ILE A 58 4.82 8.04 3.53
N MET A 59 4.62 6.75 3.78
CA MET A 59 3.93 5.85 2.87
C MET A 59 2.60 5.44 3.46
N GLN A 60 1.55 5.53 2.67
CA GLN A 60 0.27 4.93 2.97
C GLN A 60 0.33 3.45 2.64
N VAL A 61 -0.01 2.60 3.60
CA VAL A 61 -0.13 1.16 3.41
C VAL A 61 -1.58 0.78 3.60
N LYS A 62 -2.19 0.20 2.58
CA LYS A 62 -3.56 -0.27 2.58
C LYS A 62 -3.59 -1.79 2.52
N ASN A 63 -4.23 -2.42 3.48
CA ASN A 63 -4.50 -3.84 3.46
C ASN A 63 -5.66 -4.11 2.49
N GLN A 64 -5.42 -4.95 1.47
CA GLN A 64 -6.45 -5.29 0.49
C GLN A 64 -7.51 -6.23 1.06
N MET A 65 -7.23 -6.92 2.17
CA MET A 65 -8.17 -7.88 2.77
C MET A 65 -9.34 -7.20 3.48
N ASN A 66 -9.09 -6.09 4.17
CA ASN A 66 -10.10 -5.40 4.99
C ASN A 66 -10.27 -3.92 4.62
N GLY A 67 -9.52 -3.41 3.64
CA GLY A 67 -9.56 -2.02 3.19
C GLY A 67 -8.95 -1.02 4.18
N GLN A 68 -8.38 -1.47 5.30
CA GLN A 68 -7.78 -0.58 6.29
C GLN A 68 -6.47 0.01 5.75
N SER A 69 -6.25 1.29 6.06
CA SER A 69 -5.04 2.00 5.66
C SER A 69 -4.32 2.59 6.87
N VAL A 70 -3.00 2.56 6.85
CA VAL A 70 -2.14 3.15 7.88
C VAL A 70 -1.01 3.94 7.22
N TYR A 71 -0.63 5.06 7.82
CA TYR A 71 0.53 5.83 7.40
C TYR A 71 1.74 5.40 8.23
N VAL A 72 2.83 5.06 7.54
CA VAL A 72 4.08 4.60 8.15
C VAL A 72 5.24 5.42 7.62
N ARG A 73 6.27 5.57 8.45
CA ARG A 73 7.52 6.21 8.03
C ARG A 73 8.52 5.15 7.57
N VAL A 74 9.08 5.34 6.38
CA VAL A 74 10.14 4.48 5.87
C VAL A 74 11.43 4.79 6.64
N ILE A 75 12.01 3.77 7.29
CA ILE A 75 13.23 3.90 8.11
C ILE A 75 14.47 3.37 7.41
N GLY A 76 14.31 2.59 6.34
CA GLY A 76 15.43 1.93 5.70
C GLY A 76 15.01 1.07 4.51
N PRO A 77 16.00 0.66 3.71
CA PRO A 77 15.80 -0.36 2.69
C PRO A 77 15.54 -1.72 3.34
N LEU A 78 14.74 -2.54 2.67
CA LEU A 78 14.61 -3.95 3.01
C LEU A 78 15.77 -4.74 2.35
N PRO A 79 16.51 -5.60 3.07
CA PRO A 79 17.54 -6.42 2.45
C PRO A 79 16.92 -7.44 1.49
N ASP A 80 17.38 -7.43 0.24
CA ASP A 80 17.06 -8.40 -0.80
C ASP A 80 17.74 -9.74 -0.52
N THR A 81 17.19 -10.48 0.44
CA THR A 81 17.43 -11.92 0.58
C THR A 81 16.42 -12.65 -0.30
N GLY A 82 16.74 -13.83 -0.85
CA GLY A 82 15.80 -14.55 -1.75
C GLY A 82 14.40 -14.77 -1.16
N GLU A 83 14.30 -14.88 0.16
CA GLU A 83 13.01 -14.98 0.88
C GLU A 83 12.22 -13.65 0.93
N ASN A 84 12.92 -12.52 0.78
CA ASN A 84 12.37 -11.18 0.66
C ASN A 84 12.10 -10.79 -0.81
N GLU A 85 12.44 -11.59 -1.83
CA GLU A 85 12.13 -11.27 -3.24
C GLU A 85 10.64 -11.03 -3.46
N ASN A 86 9.79 -11.78 -2.75
CA ASN A 86 8.33 -11.63 -2.80
C ASN A 86 7.78 -10.58 -1.83
N ILE A 87 8.62 -10.01 -0.94
CA ILE A 87 8.22 -9.06 0.10
C ILE A 87 8.55 -7.65 -0.38
N LEU A 88 7.53 -6.81 -0.49
CA LEU A 88 7.69 -5.40 -0.89
C LEU A 88 8.08 -4.52 0.30
N VAL A 89 7.38 -4.71 1.41
CA VAL A 89 7.48 -3.87 2.60
C VAL A 89 7.48 -4.71 3.87
N ARG A 90 8.29 -4.33 4.86
CA ARG A 90 8.14 -4.84 6.23
C ARG A 90 7.64 -3.77 7.17
N LEU A 91 6.70 -4.12 8.03
CA LEU A 91 6.00 -3.19 8.90
C LEU A 91 6.21 -3.55 10.37
N SER A 92 6.25 -2.54 11.24
CA SER A 92 6.27 -2.76 12.67
C SER A 92 4.99 -3.49 13.12
N PRO A 93 5.05 -4.33 14.17
CA PRO A 93 3.88 -5.06 14.68
C PRO A 93 2.73 -4.12 15.07
N ARG A 94 3.02 -2.90 15.54
CA ARG A 94 1.99 -1.88 15.78
C ARG A 94 1.26 -1.45 14.50
N ALA A 95 1.98 -1.24 13.40
CA ALA A 95 1.35 -0.90 12.13
C ALA A 95 0.45 -2.04 11.64
N VAL A 96 0.88 -3.28 11.79
CA VAL A 96 0.13 -4.47 11.38
C VAL A 96 -1.12 -4.70 12.24
N GLN A 97 -1.03 -4.47 13.54
CA GLN A 97 -2.19 -4.43 14.44
C GLN A 97 -3.21 -3.38 14.01
N LYS A 98 -2.77 -2.18 13.60
CA LYS A 98 -3.65 -1.12 13.10
C LYS A 98 -4.24 -1.43 11.71
N LEU A 99 -3.55 -2.23 10.91
CA LEU A 99 -4.05 -2.79 9.65
C LEU A 99 -5.00 -3.98 9.86
N GLY A 100 -5.25 -4.40 11.10
CA GLY A 100 -6.20 -5.45 11.42
C GLY A 100 -5.80 -6.83 10.88
N THR A 101 -4.50 -7.08 10.73
CA THR A 101 -3.95 -8.36 10.29
C THR A 101 -3.18 -9.02 11.42
N THR A 102 -3.27 -10.35 11.50
CA THR A 102 -2.46 -11.16 12.43
C THR A 102 -1.42 -11.99 11.68
N ASP A 103 -1.55 -12.09 10.35
CA ASP A 103 -0.68 -12.86 9.50
C ASP A 103 0.73 -12.26 9.41
N ALA A 104 1.72 -13.14 9.37
CA ALA A 104 3.11 -12.75 9.18
C ALA A 104 3.38 -12.17 7.78
N LYS A 105 2.56 -12.55 6.79
CA LYS A 105 2.64 -12.12 5.38
C LYS A 105 1.22 -11.86 4.86
N PHE A 106 0.99 -10.71 4.26
CA PHE A 106 -0.33 -10.32 3.77
C PHE A 106 -0.22 -9.37 2.57
N ARG A 107 -1.25 -9.30 1.73
CA ARG A 107 -1.21 -8.47 0.53
C ARG A 107 -1.60 -7.04 0.82
N VAL A 108 -0.75 -6.10 0.43
CA VAL A 108 -0.95 -4.67 0.64
C VAL A 108 -0.74 -3.89 -0.63
N GLU A 109 -1.39 -2.74 -0.67
CA GLU A 109 -1.12 -1.66 -1.61
C GLU A 109 -0.40 -0.55 -0.84
N THR A 110 0.74 -0.14 -1.36
CA THR A 110 1.51 0.98 -0.84
C THR A 110 1.37 2.16 -1.77
N SER A 111 1.17 3.35 -1.22
CA SER A 111 1.14 4.60 -1.98
C SER A 111 2.00 5.63 -1.28
N TYR A 112 2.98 6.18 -1.97
CA TYR A 112 3.84 7.23 -1.47
C TYR A 112 4.13 8.28 -2.52
N VAL A 113 4.60 9.42 -2.04
CA VAL A 113 5.03 10.56 -2.84
C VAL A 113 6.54 10.63 -2.61
N PRO A 114 7.38 10.30 -3.61
CA PRO A 114 8.84 10.33 -3.47
C PRO A 114 9.38 11.76 -3.27
#